data_AF-A0A5K0W4B4-F1
#
_entry.id   AF-A0A5K0W4B4-F1
#
_cell.length_a   1.000
_cell.length_b   1.000
_cell.length_c   1.000
_cell.angle_alpha   90.00
_cell.angle_beta   90.00
_cell.angle_gamma   90.00
#
_symmetry.space_group_name_H-M   'P 1'
#
loop_
_entity.id
_entity.type
_entity.pdbx_description
1 polymer ?
#
loop_
_entity_poly.entity_id
_entity_poly.type
_entity_poly.pdbx_seq_one_letter_code
_entity_poly.pdbx_strand_id
1 'polypeptide(L)' 'EGEESRGQELPMFDLGDIMAATNKFSESNKLGQGGFGSVYK' A
#
# COMPACT_ATOMS: atom_id res chain seq x y z
N GLU A 1 -1.74 6.26 -32.53
CA GLU A 1 -2.70 5.58 -31.64
C GLU A 1 -1.87 5.09 -30.45
N GLY A 2 -2.11 5.65 -29.27
CA GLY A 2 -1.33 5.31 -28.08
C GLY A 2 -1.80 3.97 -27.55
N GLU A 3 -0.89 3.03 -27.36
CA GLU A 3 -1.22 1.78 -26.69
C GLU A 3 -1.68 2.11 -25.27
N GLU A 4 -2.98 1.99 -25.03
CA GLU A 4 -3.52 1.90 -23.68
C GLU A 4 -2.92 0.62 -23.09
N SER A 5 -1.83 0.80 -22.34
CA SER A 5 -1.29 -0.24 -21.48
C SER A 5 -2.47 -0.71 -20.67
N ARG A 6 -3.01 -1.89 -21.00
CA ARG A 6 -4.05 -2.57 -20.22
C ARG A 6 -3.40 -2.83 -18.87
N GLY A 7 -3.51 -1.84 -17.99
CA GLY A 7 -2.94 -1.89 -16.66
C GLY A 7 -3.41 -3.19 -16.06
N GLN A 8 -2.45 -4.04 -15.68
CA GLN A 8 -2.79 -5.29 -15.02
C GLN A 8 -3.78 -4.97 -13.91
N GLU A 9 -4.91 -5.67 -13.91
CA GLU A 9 -5.97 -5.42 -12.93
C GLU A 9 -5.35 -5.59 -11.54
N LEU A 10 -5.17 -4.46 -10.84
CA LEU A 10 -4.51 -4.47 -9.54
C LEU A 10 -5.45 -5.15 -8.53
N PRO A 11 -4.91 -6.01 -7.65
CA PRO A 11 -5.72 -6.59 -6.60
C PRO A 11 -6.30 -5.47 -5.72
N MET A 12 -7.62 -5.49 -5.56
CA MET A 12 -8.31 -4.64 -4.59
C MET A 12 -8.16 -5.27 -3.21
N PHE A 13 -7.83 -4.43 -2.21
CA PHE A 13 -7.74 -4.84 -0.82
C PHE A 13 -8.68 -3.98 0.02
N ASP A 14 -9.35 -4.61 0.98
CA ASP A 14 -10.13 -3.87 1.96
C ASP A 14 -9.21 -3.22 2.99
N LEU A 15 -9.65 -2.10 3.57
CA LEU A 15 -8.89 -1.42 4.62
C LEU A 15 -8.61 -2.34 5.82
N GLY A 16 -9.51 -3.29 6.10
CA GLY A 16 -9.33 -4.29 7.15
C GLY A 16 -8.10 -5.18 6.92
N ASP A 17 -7.85 -5.59 5.68
CA ASP A 17 -6.69 -6.42 5.31
C ASP A 17 -5.39 -5.64 5.48
N ILE A 18 -5.38 -4.37 5.05
CA ILE A 18 -4.24 -3.47 5.21
C ILE A 18 -3.94 -3.24 6.70
N MET A 19 -4.98 -3.05 7.52
CA MET A 19 -4.83 -2.90 8.97
C MET A 19 -4.29 -4.18 9.61
N ALA A 20 -4.77 -5.35 9.20
CA ALA A 20 -4.27 -6.62 9.73
C ALA A 20 -2.79 -6.84 9.36
N ALA A 21 -2.43 -6.58 8.10
CA ALA A 21 -1.05 -6.75 7.60
C ALA A 21 -0.06 -5.81 8.31
N THR A 22 -0.44 -4.54 8.50
CA THR A 22 0.42 -3.52 9.13
C THR A 22 0.35 -3.50 10.67
N ASN A 23 -0.35 -4.47 11.28
CA ASN A 23 -0.66 -4.48 12.71
C ASN A 23 -1.22 -3.12 13.19
N LYS A 24 -2.28 -2.66 12.52
CA LYS A 24 -2.95 -1.37 12.73
C LYS A 24 -1.99 -0.18 12.60
N PHE A 25 -1.12 -0.20 11.58
CA PHE A 25 -0.09 0.83 11.35
C PHE A 25 0.82 1.04 12.57
N SER A 26 1.18 -0.04 13.26
CA SER A 26 2.09 0.02 14.41
C SER A 26 3.43 0.65 14.02
N GLU A 27 3.96 1.54 14.85
CA GLU A 27 5.29 2.13 14.64
C GLU A 27 6.40 1.06 14.61
N SER A 28 6.19 -0.10 15.25
CA SER A 28 7.11 -1.24 15.15
C SER A 28 7.26 -1.79 13.72
N ASN A 29 6.23 -1.60 12.88
CA ASN A 29 6.22 -2.06 11.50
C ASN A 29 6.59 -0.94 10.53
N LYS A 30 6.82 0.29 11.02
CA LYS A 30 7.20 1.41 10.17
C LYS A 30 8.64 1.23 9.68
N LEU A 31 8.79 1.18 8.37
CA LEU A 31 10.08 1.11 7.69
C LEU A 31 10.71 2.50 7.52
N GLY A 32 9.88 3.54 7.40
CA GLY A 32 10.34 4.92 7.28
C GLY A 32 9.22 5.91 7.00
N GLN A 33 9.58 7.19 6.92
CA GLN A 33 8.67 8.28 6.57
C GLN A 33 9.41 9.35 5.77
N GLY A 34 8.73 9.91 4.76
CA GLY A 34 9.23 11.01 3.95
C GLY A 34 8.11 11.92 3.46
N GLY A 35 8.39 12.77 2.47
CA GLY A 35 7.42 13.74 1.93
C GLY A 35 6.17 13.13 1.28
N PHE A 36 6.21 11.83 0.97
CA PHE A 36 5.10 11.06 0.38
C PHE A 36 4.33 10.20 1.40
N GLY A 37 4.68 10.28 2.70
CA GLY A 37 4.02 9.54 3.76
C GLY A 37 4.91 8.49 4.43
N SER A 38 4.27 7.60 5.18
CA SER A 38 4.90 6.51 5.95
C SER A 38 4.84 5.19 5.19
N VAL A 39 5.88 4.37 5.31
CA VAL A 39 5.95 3.02 4.73
C VAL A 39 5.95 2.02 5.87
N TYR A 40 5.11 0.99 5.79
CA TYR A 40 5.00 -0.08 6.76
C TYR A 40 5.34 -1.42 6.12
N LYS A 41 5.91 -2.33 6.91
CA LYS A 41 6.17 -3.73 6.59
C LYS A 41 4.89 -4.54 6.56
#